data_AF-A0A8H5Z1G3-F1
#
_entry.id   AF-A0A8H5Z1G3-F1
#
_cell.length_a   1.000
_cell.length_b   1.000
_cell.length_c   1.000
_cell.angle_alpha   90.00
_cell.angle_beta   90.00
_cell.angle_gamma   90.00
#
_symmetry.space_group_name_H-M   'P 1'
#
loop_
_entity.id
_entity.type
_entity.pdbx_description
1 polymer ?
#
loop_
_entity_poly.entity_id
_entity_poly.type
_entity_poly.pdbx_seq_one_letter_code
_entity_poly.pdbx_strand_id
1 'polypeptide(L)'
;MFTCGTCWRQFPAGWQSREQHMNATGHKAPAFECDTCDRYFGSRNAVEQHMNDLDHWGESEESEESEEIVYECDHCDDEFDDEYELHNHEAQDHLYCVVCDRPFQDWHSISQHLRGKAHRTTTVQCPFCKDMLGTATGLAHHLERGCCSKAPLNRDKLYAAIRQRDPGGIISNKLLTWPGTVTYAATKKAWNDQAEAYECYLCHRLFGKLGSLNQHLGSPIHQSKLYHCPKASCRKDFTTLAAMFNHLESESCGYMRFDVVQKRVQYIVDPRRMIQA
;
A
#
# COMPACT_ATOMS: atom_id res chain seq x y z
N MET A 1 18.56 -33.46 -21.02
CA MET A 1 17.57 -33.21 -22.09
C MET A 1 16.18 -33.13 -21.47
N PHE A 2 15.71 -31.92 -21.20
CA PHE A 2 14.55 -31.71 -20.33
C PHE A 2 13.23 -32.00 -21.04
N THR A 3 12.27 -32.61 -20.34
CA THR A 3 10.99 -33.01 -20.93
C THR A 3 9.80 -32.51 -20.12
N CYS A 4 8.76 -32.00 -20.78
CA CYS A 4 7.55 -31.58 -20.09
C CYS A 4 6.74 -32.80 -19.61
N GLY A 5 6.52 -32.94 -18.29
CA GLY A 5 5.77 -34.07 -17.74
C GLY A 5 4.26 -34.09 -18.06
N THR A 6 3.71 -33.00 -18.61
CA THR A 6 2.29 -32.91 -19.01
C THR A 6 2.08 -33.31 -20.48
N CYS A 7 2.96 -32.87 -21.39
CA CYS A 7 2.80 -33.08 -22.83
C CYS A 7 3.94 -33.85 -23.50
N TRP A 8 4.94 -34.30 -22.72
CA TRP A 8 6.09 -35.10 -23.13
C TRP A 8 7.00 -34.46 -24.19
N ARG A 9 6.85 -33.15 -24.44
CA ARG A 9 7.72 -32.41 -25.35
C ARG A 9 9.13 -32.33 -24.79
N GLN A 10 10.13 -32.55 -25.65
CA GLN A 10 11.55 -32.51 -25.30
C GLN A 10 12.16 -31.12 -25.60
N PHE A 11 13.08 -30.69 -24.74
CA PHE A 11 13.74 -29.39 -24.76
C PHE A 11 15.26 -29.61 -24.76
N PRO A 12 15.88 -29.72 -25.95
CA PRO A 12 17.33 -29.91 -26.09
C PRO A 12 18.13 -28.70 -25.59
N ALA A 13 17.52 -27.51 -25.58
CA ALA A 13 18.15 -26.25 -25.18
C ALA A 13 18.28 -26.06 -23.65
N GLY A 14 17.89 -27.06 -22.84
CA GLY A 14 18.05 -27.02 -21.38
C GLY A 14 16.78 -26.71 -20.60
N TRP A 15 16.91 -26.72 -19.27
CA TRP A 15 15.83 -26.53 -18.29
C TRP A 15 15.04 -25.23 -18.53
N GLN A 16 15.73 -24.13 -18.79
CA GLN A 16 15.13 -22.81 -18.98
C GLN A 16 14.12 -22.78 -20.13
N SER A 17 14.39 -23.53 -21.22
CA SER A 17 13.47 -23.61 -22.36
C SER A 17 12.19 -24.39 -22.02
N ARG A 18 12.31 -25.43 -21.19
CA ARG A 18 11.16 -26.18 -20.66
C ARG A 18 10.29 -25.31 -19.74
N GLU A 19 10.90 -24.54 -18.84
CA GLU A 19 10.15 -23.66 -17.93
C GLU A 19 9.37 -22.59 -18.68
N GLN A 20 9.98 -21.94 -19.67
CA GLN A 20 9.27 -20.97 -20.51
C GLN A 20 8.05 -21.60 -21.20
N HIS A 21 8.19 -22.85 -21.70
CA HIS A 21 7.06 -23.59 -22.24
C HIS A 21 5.97 -23.87 -21.20
N MET A 22 6.34 -24.29 -19.98
CA MET A 22 5.38 -24.55 -18.90
C MET A 22 4.64 -23.28 -18.49
N ASN A 23 5.35 -22.15 -18.35
CA ASN A 23 4.77 -20.85 -18.03
C ASN A 23 3.81 -20.35 -19.13
N ALA A 24 4.14 -20.58 -20.41
CA ALA A 24 3.29 -20.17 -21.53
C ALA A 24 2.04 -21.05 -21.71
N THR A 25 2.11 -22.33 -21.33
CA THR A 25 1.03 -23.31 -21.56
C THR A 25 0.22 -23.67 -20.31
N GLY A 26 0.67 -23.25 -19.13
CA GLY A 26 0.06 -23.60 -17.84
C GLY A 26 0.32 -25.05 -17.40
N HIS A 27 1.27 -25.74 -18.03
CA HIS A 27 1.69 -27.09 -17.63
C HIS A 27 2.49 -27.04 -16.32
N LYS A 28 2.45 -28.13 -15.55
CA LYS A 28 3.13 -28.22 -14.25
C LYS A 28 4.29 -29.19 -14.28
N ALA A 29 5.33 -28.88 -13.51
CA ALA A 29 6.41 -29.80 -13.20
C ALA A 29 5.88 -31.05 -12.45
N PRO A 30 6.44 -32.25 -12.71
CA PRO A 30 6.27 -33.42 -11.87
C PRO A 30 6.63 -33.12 -10.41
N ALA A 31 5.89 -33.70 -9.46
CA ALA A 31 6.00 -33.35 -8.04
C ALA A 31 7.32 -33.77 -7.36
N PHE A 32 8.11 -34.66 -7.97
CA PHE A 32 9.36 -35.19 -7.42
C PHE A 32 10.42 -35.34 -8.52
N GLU A 33 10.73 -34.25 -9.22
CA GLU A 33 11.81 -34.22 -10.21
C GLU A 33 13.16 -33.85 -9.58
N CYS A 34 14.24 -34.32 -10.19
CA CYS A 34 15.60 -33.93 -9.85
C CYS A 34 15.93 -32.59 -10.52
N ASP A 35 16.54 -31.67 -9.78
CA ASP A 35 16.92 -30.34 -10.27
C ASP A 35 18.14 -30.39 -11.22
N THR A 36 18.96 -31.44 -11.09
CA THR A 36 20.23 -31.59 -11.83
C THR A 36 20.07 -32.48 -13.08
N CYS A 37 19.05 -33.34 -13.14
CA CYS A 37 18.82 -34.25 -14.27
C CYS A 37 17.33 -34.49 -14.57
N ASP A 38 17.01 -35.06 -15.74
CA ASP A 38 15.61 -35.20 -16.20
C ASP A 38 14.80 -36.32 -15.51
N ARG A 39 15.28 -36.84 -14.38
CA ARG A 39 14.62 -37.93 -13.66
C ARG A 39 13.56 -37.39 -12.72
N TYR A 40 12.44 -38.10 -12.64
CA TYR A 40 11.41 -37.86 -11.64
C TYR A 40 10.99 -39.17 -10.99
N PHE A 41 10.51 -39.07 -9.77
CA PHE A 41 10.29 -40.20 -8.87
C PHE A 41 8.83 -40.24 -8.39
N GLY A 42 8.40 -41.39 -7.89
CA GLY A 42 7.04 -41.56 -7.36
C GLY A 42 6.83 -41.03 -5.95
N SER A 43 7.91 -40.65 -5.25
CA SER A 43 7.87 -40.18 -3.87
C SER A 43 9.05 -39.27 -3.54
N ARG A 44 8.87 -38.43 -2.52
CA ARG A 44 9.91 -37.54 -1.97
C ARG A 44 11.16 -38.31 -1.51
N ASN A 45 10.96 -39.42 -0.82
CA ASN A 45 12.08 -40.24 -0.32
C ASN A 45 12.93 -40.83 -1.46
N ALA A 46 12.31 -41.14 -2.61
CA ALA A 46 13.03 -41.69 -3.76
C ALA A 46 13.85 -40.63 -4.50
N VAL A 47 13.39 -39.37 -4.55
CA VAL A 47 14.22 -38.28 -5.12
C VAL A 47 15.34 -37.90 -4.16
N GLU A 48 15.11 -37.83 -2.84
CA GLU A 48 16.16 -37.54 -1.85
C GLU A 48 17.27 -38.61 -1.85
N GLN A 49 16.90 -39.90 -1.91
CA GLN A 49 17.88 -40.99 -2.11
C GLN A 49 18.67 -40.82 -3.40
N HIS A 50 18.00 -40.52 -4.51
CA HIS A 50 18.69 -40.26 -5.77
C HIS A 50 19.64 -39.06 -5.71
N MET A 51 19.25 -37.98 -5.03
CA MET A 51 20.09 -36.80 -4.86
C MET A 51 21.34 -37.13 -4.02
N ASN A 52 21.19 -37.94 -2.96
CA ASN A 52 22.29 -38.41 -2.13
C ASN A 52 23.21 -39.39 -2.86
N ASP A 53 22.64 -40.35 -3.61
CA ASP A 53 23.40 -41.43 -4.25
C ASP A 53 24.25 -40.95 -5.43
N LEU A 54 23.79 -39.92 -6.14
CA LEU A 54 24.47 -39.36 -7.31
C LEU A 54 25.10 -37.99 -7.06
N ASP A 55 25.06 -37.53 -5.81
CA ASP A 55 25.56 -36.22 -5.41
C ASP A 55 25.02 -35.09 -6.30
N HIS A 56 23.70 -35.16 -6.55
CA HIS A 56 22.98 -34.17 -7.36
C HIS A 56 22.51 -32.97 -6.52
N TRP A 57 22.84 -32.94 -5.23
CA TRP A 57 22.82 -31.71 -4.46
C TRP A 57 23.92 -30.81 -5.05
N GLY A 58 23.54 -29.70 -5.68
CA GLY A 58 24.54 -28.76 -6.20
C GLY A 58 25.55 -28.42 -5.11
N GLU A 59 26.82 -28.22 -5.51
CA GLU A 59 27.98 -27.91 -4.66
C GLU A 59 27.55 -27.29 -3.33
N SER A 60 27.40 -28.14 -2.30
CA SER A 60 27.29 -27.66 -0.94
C SER A 60 28.68 -27.18 -0.60
N GLU A 61 28.89 -25.87 -0.73
CA GLU A 61 30.12 -25.20 -0.30
C GLU A 61 30.52 -25.75 1.07
N GLU A 62 31.59 -26.53 1.07
CA GLU A 62 32.26 -26.98 2.27
C GLU A 62 32.80 -25.74 2.98
N SER A 63 32.31 -25.49 4.20
CA SER A 63 33.01 -24.72 5.22
C SER A 63 33.52 -23.34 4.80
N GLU A 64 32.62 -22.37 4.69
CA GLU A 64 32.95 -21.00 5.08
C GLU A 64 32.17 -20.69 6.35
N GLU A 65 32.91 -20.28 7.38
CA GLU A 65 32.41 -19.65 8.58
C GLU A 65 31.32 -18.67 8.14
N SER A 66 30.08 -18.91 8.55
CA SER A 66 29.02 -17.94 8.34
C SER A 66 29.48 -16.66 9.01
N GLU A 67 29.94 -15.68 8.22
CA GLU A 67 29.98 -14.29 8.64
C GLU A 67 28.53 -13.93 8.95
N GLU A 68 28.12 -14.20 10.19
CA GLU A 68 26.93 -13.65 10.80
C GLU A 68 27.14 -12.15 10.67
N ILE A 69 26.40 -11.51 9.76
CA ILE A 69 26.46 -10.06 9.60
C ILE A 69 25.82 -9.49 10.85
N VAL A 70 26.67 -9.21 11.85
CA VAL A 70 26.28 -8.56 13.09
C VAL A 70 26.26 -7.05 12.85
N TYR A 71 25.17 -6.43 13.26
CA TYR A 71 24.96 -4.98 13.16
C TYR A 71 25.30 -4.37 14.52
N GLU A 72 26.44 -3.66 14.59
CA GLU A 72 26.93 -3.02 15.80
C GLU A 72 26.34 -1.61 15.96
N CYS A 73 26.03 -1.22 17.20
CA CYS A 73 25.60 0.14 17.51
C CYS A 73 26.78 1.11 17.63
N ASP A 74 26.74 2.25 16.93
CA ASP A 74 27.80 3.28 17.00
C ASP A 74 27.82 4.06 18.33
N HIS A 75 26.88 3.79 19.25
CA HIS A 75 26.66 4.55 20.48
C HIS A 75 26.76 3.72 21.76
N CYS A 76 26.86 2.40 21.66
CA CYS A 76 27.02 1.47 22.78
C CYS A 76 27.70 0.17 22.31
N ASP A 77 27.90 -0.78 23.23
CA ASP A 77 28.52 -2.07 22.92
C ASP A 77 27.47 -3.16 22.55
N ASP A 78 26.23 -2.77 22.20
CA ASP A 78 25.18 -3.72 21.83
C ASP A 78 25.27 -4.10 20.34
N GLU A 79 25.00 -5.39 20.08
CA GLU A 79 25.12 -6.05 18.80
C GLU A 79 23.77 -6.67 18.41
N PHE A 80 23.42 -6.64 17.12
CA PHE A 80 22.11 -7.06 16.62
C PHE A 80 22.22 -7.96 15.39
N ASP A 81 21.26 -8.88 15.24
CA ASP A 81 21.23 -9.85 14.14
C ASP A 81 20.64 -9.26 12.84
N ASP A 82 19.94 -8.11 12.92
CA ASP A 82 19.40 -7.41 11.76
C ASP A 82 19.33 -5.87 11.91
N GLU A 83 19.36 -5.20 10.77
CA GLU A 83 19.34 -3.73 10.64
C GLU A 83 18.09 -3.08 11.27
N TYR A 84 16.94 -3.77 11.30
CA TYR A 84 15.72 -3.25 11.91
C TYR A 84 15.82 -3.21 13.44
N GLU A 85 16.39 -4.25 14.04
CA GLU A 85 16.63 -4.31 15.48
C GLU A 85 17.60 -3.22 15.94
N LEU A 86 18.73 -3.05 15.24
CA LEU A 86 19.68 -1.96 15.49
C LEU A 86 18.99 -0.59 15.42
N HIS A 87 18.27 -0.30 14.33
CA HIS A 87 17.58 0.98 14.17
C HIS A 87 16.52 1.25 15.25
N ASN A 88 15.83 0.20 15.70
CA ASN A 88 14.86 0.32 16.77
C ASN A 88 15.53 0.56 18.12
N HIS A 89 16.65 -0.09 18.40
CA HIS A 89 17.48 0.16 19.58
C HIS A 89 17.98 1.61 19.59
N GLU A 90 18.58 2.09 18.51
CA GLU A 90 19.08 3.48 18.45
C GLU A 90 17.96 4.50 18.61
N ALA A 91 16.75 4.21 18.14
CA ALA A 91 15.60 5.06 18.34
C ALA A 91 15.11 5.09 19.81
N GLN A 92 15.14 3.94 20.49
CA GLN A 92 14.63 3.78 21.86
C GLN A 92 15.63 4.22 22.92
N ASP A 93 16.87 3.78 22.79
CA ASP A 93 17.91 3.91 23.81
C ASP A 93 18.81 5.13 23.55
N HIS A 94 19.02 5.48 22.27
CA HIS A 94 19.87 6.62 21.89
C HIS A 94 19.10 7.84 21.37
N LEU A 95 17.77 7.73 21.22
CA LEU A 95 16.92 8.77 20.62
C LEU A 95 17.49 9.26 19.27
N TYR A 96 18.10 8.34 18.52
CA TYR A 96 18.81 8.62 17.29
C TYR A 96 18.12 7.94 16.12
N CYS A 97 18.26 8.55 14.95
CA CYS A 97 17.66 8.08 13.72
C CYS A 97 18.73 7.97 12.65
N VAL A 98 19.09 6.73 12.29
CA VAL A 98 20.13 6.44 11.28
C VAL A 98 19.77 6.93 9.89
N VAL A 99 18.53 6.68 9.43
CA VAL A 99 18.13 7.04 8.05
C VAL A 99 18.19 8.56 7.81
N CYS A 100 17.94 9.35 8.85
CA CYS A 100 18.03 10.82 8.77
C CYS A 100 19.32 11.37 9.39
N ASP A 101 20.19 10.50 9.88
CA ASP A 101 21.41 10.81 10.64
C ASP A 101 21.20 11.95 11.64
N ARG A 102 20.26 11.74 12.59
CA ARG A 102 19.83 12.82 13.48
C ARG A 102 19.49 12.36 14.90
N PRO A 103 20.05 13.01 15.95
CA PRO A 103 19.64 12.81 17.33
C PRO A 103 18.45 13.69 17.72
N PHE A 104 17.67 13.21 18.68
CA PHE A 104 16.47 13.87 19.23
C PHE A 104 16.59 14.09 20.74
N GLN A 105 15.85 15.08 21.24
CA GLN A 105 15.93 15.48 22.65
C GLN A 105 15.11 14.58 23.58
N ASP A 106 14.05 13.96 23.06
CA ASP A 106 13.16 13.09 23.82
C ASP A 106 12.45 12.06 22.93
N TRP A 107 11.89 11.03 23.57
CA TRP A 107 11.12 9.97 22.92
C TRP A 107 9.94 10.50 22.12
N HIS A 108 9.30 11.58 22.57
CA HIS A 108 8.15 12.16 21.88
C HIS A 108 8.53 12.73 20.51
N SER A 109 9.68 13.42 20.44
CA SER A 109 10.21 14.06 19.25
C SER A 109 10.64 13.03 18.21
N ILE A 110 11.37 11.99 18.61
CA ILE A 110 11.74 10.90 17.68
C ILE A 110 10.53 10.07 17.27
N SER A 111 9.61 9.78 18.19
CA SER A 111 8.34 9.10 17.86
C SER A 111 7.53 9.86 16.81
N GLN A 112 7.46 11.19 16.92
CA GLN A 112 6.80 12.03 15.91
C GLN A 112 7.56 12.02 14.58
N HIS A 113 8.89 12.04 14.63
CA HIS A 113 9.76 12.00 13.45
C HIS A 113 9.68 10.66 12.69
N LEU A 114 9.71 9.52 13.38
CA LEU A 114 9.55 8.19 12.80
C LEU A 114 8.14 7.97 12.21
N ARG A 115 7.15 8.68 12.75
CA ARG A 115 5.82 8.79 12.14
C ARG A 115 5.79 9.77 10.97
N GLY A 116 6.88 10.41 10.59
CA GLY A 116 7.01 11.34 9.47
C GLY A 116 7.17 10.63 8.12
N LYS A 117 7.06 11.39 7.02
CA LYS A 117 7.12 10.82 5.66
C LYS A 117 8.43 10.12 5.31
N ALA A 118 9.54 10.50 5.95
CA ALA A 118 10.88 9.95 5.68
C ALA A 118 11.05 8.50 6.19
N HIS A 119 10.29 8.11 7.22
CA HIS A 119 10.38 6.80 7.88
C HIS A 119 9.17 5.89 7.66
N ARG A 120 8.14 6.40 6.97
CA ARG A 120 6.99 5.59 6.57
C ARG A 120 7.37 4.72 5.37
N THR A 121 8.03 3.60 5.60
CA THR A 121 8.22 2.52 4.62
C THR A 121 6.93 1.72 4.44
N THR A 122 5.90 2.37 3.88
CA THR A 122 4.72 1.65 3.38
C THR A 122 4.52 1.96 1.91
N THR A 123 5.03 1.13 1.02
CA THR A 123 4.85 1.30 -0.42
C THR A 123 3.49 0.76 -0.86
N VAL A 124 2.44 1.58 -0.69
CA VAL A 124 1.16 1.29 -1.35
C VAL A 124 1.28 1.58 -2.84
N GLN A 125 1.33 0.51 -3.63
CA GLN A 125 1.34 0.57 -5.08
C GLN A 125 -0.08 0.73 -5.64
N CYS A 126 -0.24 1.58 -6.66
CA CYS A 126 -1.48 1.67 -7.41
C CYS A 126 -1.69 0.44 -8.29
N PRO A 127 -2.84 -0.28 -8.18
CA PRO A 127 -3.07 -1.51 -8.94
C PRO A 127 -3.22 -1.28 -10.45
N PHE A 128 -3.45 -0.04 -10.88
CA PHE A 128 -3.63 0.31 -12.29
C PHE A 128 -2.32 0.76 -12.93
N CYS A 129 -1.77 1.89 -12.48
CA CYS A 129 -0.56 2.48 -13.06
C CYS A 129 0.75 1.91 -12.52
N LYS A 130 0.73 1.18 -11.40
CA LYS A 130 1.90 0.66 -10.68
C LYS A 130 2.78 1.72 -10.01
N ASP A 131 2.32 2.97 -9.95
CA ASP A 131 3.01 4.03 -9.21
C ASP A 131 3.04 3.73 -7.71
N MET A 132 4.09 4.17 -7.02
CA MET A 132 4.23 4.06 -5.56
C MET A 132 3.71 5.33 -4.89
N LEU A 133 2.65 5.23 -4.08
CA LEU A 133 1.97 6.38 -3.46
C LEU A 133 2.27 6.53 -1.97
N GLY A 134 2.98 5.56 -1.37
CA GLY A 134 3.48 5.63 0.01
C GLY A 134 2.42 5.49 1.12
N THR A 135 1.13 5.65 0.83
CA THR A 135 0.03 5.51 1.80
C THR A 135 -1.30 5.15 1.13
N ALA A 136 -2.22 4.55 1.89
CA ALA A 136 -3.61 4.32 1.49
C ALA A 136 -4.33 5.64 1.18
N THR A 137 -4.08 6.68 1.99
CA THR A 137 -4.55 8.05 1.72
C THR A 137 -4.03 8.57 0.38
N GLY A 138 -2.74 8.38 0.10
CA GLY A 138 -2.10 8.78 -1.15
C GLY A 138 -2.70 8.09 -2.36
N LEU A 139 -2.94 6.77 -2.27
CA LEU A 139 -3.61 6.00 -3.32
C LEU A 139 -5.03 6.48 -3.57
N ALA A 140 -5.83 6.66 -2.52
CA ALA A 140 -7.19 7.18 -2.66
C ALA A 140 -7.20 8.57 -3.31
N HIS A 141 -6.31 9.47 -2.89
CA HIS A 141 -6.21 10.81 -3.47
C HIS A 141 -5.77 10.78 -4.95
N HIS A 142 -4.83 9.90 -5.30
CA HIS A 142 -4.38 9.68 -6.68
C HIS A 142 -5.55 9.26 -7.60
N LEU A 143 -6.43 8.38 -7.11
CA LEU A 143 -7.61 7.93 -7.86
C LEU A 143 -8.72 8.98 -7.89
N GLU A 144 -9.00 9.68 -6.79
CA GLU A 144 -10.08 10.67 -6.71
C GLU A 144 -9.84 11.91 -7.56
N ARG A 145 -8.56 12.26 -7.77
CA ARG A 145 -8.13 13.40 -8.61
C ARG A 145 -7.99 13.05 -10.09
N GLY A 146 -8.12 11.78 -10.46
CA GLY A 146 -7.87 11.33 -11.83
C GLY A 146 -6.41 11.44 -12.26
N CYS A 147 -5.47 11.40 -11.31
CA CYS A 147 -4.04 11.44 -11.61
C CYS A 147 -3.52 10.10 -12.17
N CYS A 148 -4.31 9.03 -12.11
CA CYS A 148 -3.93 7.73 -12.66
C CYS A 148 -4.06 7.70 -14.19
N SER A 149 -2.93 7.48 -14.86
CA SER A 149 -2.86 7.38 -16.33
C SER A 149 -3.68 6.22 -16.92
N LYS A 150 -3.78 5.11 -16.19
CA LYS A 150 -4.48 3.89 -16.65
C LYS A 150 -5.93 3.77 -16.16
N ALA A 151 -6.32 4.56 -15.17
CA ALA A 151 -7.67 4.58 -14.63
C ALA A 151 -8.04 6.01 -14.20
N PRO A 152 -8.49 6.87 -15.13
CA PRO A 152 -8.87 8.26 -14.82
C PRO A 152 -10.22 8.29 -14.09
N LEU A 153 -10.20 7.76 -12.86
CA LEU A 153 -11.29 7.84 -11.91
C LEU A 153 -11.41 9.28 -11.44
N ASN A 154 -12.58 9.63 -10.97
CA ASN A 154 -12.81 10.85 -10.22
C ASN A 154 -13.61 10.48 -8.98
N ARG A 155 -13.80 11.43 -8.07
CA ARG A 155 -14.59 11.24 -6.85
C ARG A 155 -15.89 10.47 -7.08
N ASP A 156 -16.62 10.84 -8.13
CA ASP A 156 -17.94 10.30 -8.43
C ASP A 156 -17.88 8.86 -8.93
N LYS A 157 -17.00 8.58 -9.90
CA LYS A 157 -16.76 7.25 -10.45
C LYS A 157 -16.17 6.31 -9.41
N LEU A 158 -15.28 6.80 -8.56
CA LEU A 158 -14.69 6.00 -7.48
C LEU A 158 -15.75 5.63 -6.44
N TYR A 159 -16.59 6.57 -6.03
CA TYR A 159 -17.69 6.29 -5.12
C TYR A 159 -18.68 5.28 -5.69
N ALA A 160 -19.06 5.43 -6.96
CA ALA A 160 -19.94 4.46 -7.64
C ALA A 160 -19.32 3.06 -7.65
N ALA A 161 -18.01 2.95 -7.95
CA ALA A 161 -17.29 1.68 -7.94
C ALA A 161 -17.22 1.04 -6.54
N ILE A 162 -17.02 1.85 -5.50
CA ILE A 162 -16.98 1.36 -4.11
C ILE A 162 -18.37 0.92 -3.66
N ARG A 163 -19.41 1.71 -3.93
CA ARG A 163 -20.79 1.38 -3.56
C ARG A 163 -21.30 0.10 -4.21
N GLN A 164 -20.87 -0.21 -5.43
CA GLN A 164 -21.16 -1.51 -6.06
C GLN A 164 -20.52 -2.68 -5.33
N ARG A 165 -19.38 -2.46 -4.66
CA ARG A 165 -18.63 -3.49 -3.91
C ARG A 165 -18.96 -3.54 -2.43
N ASP A 166 -19.66 -2.53 -1.93
CA ASP A 166 -20.10 -2.38 -0.54
C ASP A 166 -21.63 -2.41 -0.42
N PRO A 167 -22.30 -3.53 -0.78
CA PRO A 167 -23.75 -3.63 -0.69
C PRO A 167 -24.27 -3.54 0.77
N GLY A 168 -23.41 -3.83 1.75
CA GLY A 168 -23.70 -3.73 3.17
C GLY A 168 -23.58 -2.32 3.75
N GLY A 169 -23.02 -1.36 3.01
CA GLY A 169 -22.78 0.00 3.52
C GLY A 169 -21.82 0.01 4.71
N ILE A 170 -20.75 -0.78 4.65
CA ILE A 170 -19.72 -0.85 5.69
C ILE A 170 -18.96 0.48 5.76
N ILE A 171 -18.70 1.10 4.59
CA ILE A 171 -17.95 2.36 4.50
C ILE A 171 -18.68 3.41 3.66
N SER A 172 -19.65 3.02 2.83
CA SER A 172 -20.33 3.91 1.90
C SER A 172 -21.72 4.34 2.39
N ASN A 173 -21.98 5.65 2.36
CA ASN A 173 -23.29 6.19 2.70
C ASN A 173 -24.32 5.88 1.61
N LYS A 174 -25.53 5.44 1.98
CA LYS A 174 -26.64 5.24 1.05
C LYS A 174 -27.39 6.55 0.80
N LEU A 175 -26.92 7.34 -0.16
CA LEU A 175 -27.64 8.55 -0.61
C LEU A 175 -28.82 8.14 -1.52
N LEU A 176 -30.03 8.57 -1.19
CA LEU A 176 -31.29 8.29 -1.92
C LEU A 176 -31.39 9.08 -3.23
N THR A 177 -30.89 10.32 -3.23
CA THR A 177 -30.81 11.21 -4.39
C THR A 177 -29.43 11.86 -4.37
N TRP A 178 -28.50 11.38 -5.19
CA TRP A 178 -27.17 11.97 -5.30
C TRP A 178 -26.94 12.48 -6.73
N PRO A 179 -26.89 13.80 -6.94
CA PRO A 179 -26.78 14.40 -8.27
C PRO A 179 -25.32 14.45 -8.80
N GLY A 180 -24.36 13.84 -8.11
CA GLY A 180 -22.93 13.94 -8.45
C GLY A 180 -22.20 15.05 -7.68
N THR A 181 -20.97 15.34 -8.10
CA THR A 181 -20.19 16.49 -7.60
C THR A 181 -20.74 17.81 -8.16
N VAL A 182 -21.02 18.77 -7.28
CA VAL A 182 -21.53 20.09 -7.65
C VAL A 182 -20.39 21.09 -7.78
N THR A 183 -20.31 21.84 -8.87
CA THR A 183 -19.27 22.86 -9.05
C THR A 183 -19.77 24.23 -8.61
N TYR A 184 -19.03 24.87 -7.70
CA TYR A 184 -19.27 26.25 -7.29
C TYR A 184 -18.20 27.17 -7.87
N ALA A 185 -18.58 28.38 -8.28
CA ALA A 185 -17.65 29.40 -8.73
C ALA A 185 -18.00 30.75 -8.09
N ALA A 186 -17.00 31.39 -7.50
CA ALA A 186 -17.10 32.75 -7.00
C ALA A 186 -16.67 33.76 -8.06
N THR A 187 -17.32 34.91 -8.05
CA THR A 187 -16.95 36.09 -8.85
C THR A 187 -16.45 37.21 -7.94
N LYS A 188 -16.02 38.33 -8.53
CA LYS A 188 -15.61 39.53 -7.78
C LYS A 188 -16.70 40.05 -6.81
N LYS A 189 -17.96 39.67 -7.03
CA LYS A 189 -19.09 40.01 -6.16
C LYS A 189 -19.06 39.33 -4.77
N ALA A 190 -18.21 38.32 -4.58
CA ALA A 190 -18.03 37.67 -3.28
C ALA A 190 -17.10 38.46 -2.33
N TRP A 191 -16.66 39.66 -2.75
CA TRP A 191 -15.90 40.56 -1.90
C TRP A 191 -16.80 41.14 -0.80
N ASN A 192 -16.34 41.03 0.44
CA ASN A 192 -16.97 41.60 1.61
C ASN A 192 -16.16 42.84 2.03
N ASP A 193 -16.76 44.02 1.86
CA ASP A 193 -16.11 45.30 2.16
C ASP A 193 -15.86 45.49 3.67
N GLN A 194 -16.69 44.92 4.54
CA GLN A 194 -16.51 45.02 6.00
C GLN A 194 -15.33 44.16 6.49
N ALA A 195 -15.08 43.02 5.82
CA ALA A 195 -14.01 42.09 6.18
C ALA A 195 -12.73 42.29 5.35
N GLU A 196 -12.75 43.21 4.39
CA GLU A 196 -11.67 43.45 3.41
C GLU A 196 -11.14 42.15 2.76
N ALA A 197 -12.05 41.21 2.46
CA ALA A 197 -11.70 39.88 1.97
C ALA A 197 -12.83 39.25 1.14
N TYR A 198 -12.49 38.22 0.35
CA TYR A 198 -13.46 37.37 -0.32
C TYR A 198 -14.06 36.35 0.66
N GLU A 199 -15.39 36.27 0.73
CA GLU A 199 -16.09 35.39 1.67
C GLU A 199 -16.73 34.20 0.95
N CYS A 200 -16.58 33.00 1.52
CA CYS A 200 -17.34 31.83 1.09
C CYS A 200 -18.72 31.83 1.76
N TYR A 201 -19.80 32.05 1.02
CA TYR A 201 -21.16 32.05 1.61
C TYR A 201 -21.68 30.70 2.09
N LEU A 202 -20.95 29.60 1.86
CA LEU A 202 -21.33 28.27 2.35
C LEU A 202 -20.77 27.98 3.75
N CYS A 203 -19.67 28.64 4.15
CA CYS A 203 -19.03 28.42 5.46
C CYS A 203 -18.44 29.67 6.12
N HIS A 204 -18.65 30.85 5.54
CA HIS A 204 -18.18 32.16 5.99
C HIS A 204 -16.67 32.29 6.15
N ARG A 205 -15.88 31.43 5.50
CA ARG A 205 -14.41 31.53 5.50
C ARG A 205 -13.95 32.67 4.59
N LEU A 206 -13.00 33.45 5.09
CA LEU A 206 -12.41 34.61 4.41
C LEU A 206 -11.13 34.26 3.65
N PHE A 207 -10.94 34.90 2.49
CA PHE A 207 -9.80 34.70 1.60
C PHE A 207 -9.31 36.03 1.04
N GLY A 208 -8.00 36.27 1.07
CA GLY A 208 -7.44 37.52 0.53
C GLY A 208 -7.48 37.65 -1.01
N LYS A 209 -7.76 36.56 -1.74
CA LYS A 209 -7.77 36.54 -3.22
C LYS A 209 -8.94 35.71 -3.76
N LEU A 210 -9.55 36.18 -4.85
CA LEU A 210 -10.63 35.48 -5.54
C LEU A 210 -10.22 34.07 -6.02
N GLY A 211 -8.97 33.93 -6.49
CA GLY A 211 -8.43 32.62 -6.89
C GLY A 211 -8.39 31.62 -5.73
N SER A 212 -8.06 32.08 -4.53
CA SER A 212 -8.04 31.24 -3.32
C SER A 212 -9.44 30.82 -2.89
N LEU A 213 -10.43 31.71 -3.00
CA LEU A 213 -11.84 31.35 -2.78
C LEU A 213 -12.32 30.32 -3.82
N ASN A 214 -11.99 30.49 -5.09
CA ASN A 214 -12.34 29.52 -6.14
C ASN A 214 -11.63 28.16 -5.95
N GLN A 215 -10.39 28.14 -5.49
CA GLN A 215 -9.70 26.91 -5.12
C GLN A 215 -10.39 26.20 -3.94
N HIS A 216 -10.84 26.96 -2.95
CA HIS A 216 -11.62 26.44 -1.83
C HIS A 216 -12.97 25.85 -2.29
N LEU A 217 -13.70 26.57 -3.13
CA LEU A 217 -14.99 26.13 -3.70
C LEU A 217 -14.86 24.90 -4.62
N GLY A 218 -13.73 24.80 -5.34
CA GLY A 218 -13.38 23.62 -6.13
C GLY A 218 -12.90 22.43 -5.30
N SER A 219 -12.75 22.58 -3.98
CA SER A 219 -12.41 21.47 -3.10
C SER A 219 -13.65 20.67 -2.67
N PRO A 220 -13.49 19.43 -2.21
CA PRO A 220 -14.61 18.59 -1.76
C PRO A 220 -15.28 19.06 -0.45
N ILE A 221 -14.93 20.23 0.08
CA ILE A 221 -15.34 20.66 1.42
C ILE A 221 -16.86 20.89 1.56
N HIS A 222 -17.51 21.34 0.48
CA HIS A 222 -18.96 21.58 0.42
C HIS A 222 -19.73 20.46 -0.31
N GLN A 223 -19.06 19.33 -0.57
CA GLN A 223 -19.69 18.20 -1.23
C GLN A 223 -20.41 17.31 -0.22
N SER A 224 -21.39 16.53 -0.69
CA SER A 224 -22.08 15.54 0.14
C SER A 224 -21.09 14.55 0.76
N LYS A 225 -21.32 14.13 1.99
CA LYS A 225 -20.47 13.14 2.66
C LYS A 225 -20.80 11.75 2.13
N LEU A 226 -19.85 11.13 1.43
CA LEU A 226 -20.03 9.87 0.71
C LEU A 226 -19.63 8.65 1.53
N TYR A 227 -18.74 8.84 2.51
CA TYR A 227 -18.18 7.75 3.29
C TYR A 227 -18.38 8.00 4.78
N HIS A 228 -18.44 6.93 5.56
CA HIS A 228 -18.46 7.01 7.02
C HIS A 228 -17.42 6.06 7.61
N CYS A 229 -17.06 6.31 8.87
CA CYS A 229 -16.21 5.39 9.60
C CYS A 229 -16.98 4.08 9.86
N PRO A 230 -16.40 2.90 9.54
CA PRO A 230 -17.01 1.61 9.85
C PRO A 230 -17.14 1.34 11.36
N LYS A 231 -16.39 2.05 12.21
CA LYS A 231 -16.59 1.99 13.68
C LYS A 231 -17.89 2.68 14.06
N ALA A 232 -18.89 1.89 14.45
CA ALA A 232 -20.22 2.38 14.84
C ALA A 232 -20.17 3.46 15.95
N SER A 233 -19.21 3.39 16.88
CA SER A 233 -19.07 4.41 17.94
C SER A 233 -18.44 5.72 17.47
N CYS A 234 -17.75 5.73 16.32
CA CYS A 234 -17.05 6.92 15.82
C CYS A 234 -17.99 7.91 15.14
N ARG A 235 -18.95 7.42 14.33
CA ARG A 235 -19.98 8.22 13.63
C ARG A 235 -19.44 9.42 12.82
N LYS A 236 -18.16 9.38 12.40
CA LYS A 236 -17.57 10.40 11.54
C LYS A 236 -17.88 10.10 10.07
N ASP A 237 -18.25 11.15 9.36
CA ASP A 237 -18.54 11.14 7.93
C ASP A 237 -17.52 11.96 7.14
N PHE A 238 -17.22 11.53 5.92
CA PHE A 238 -16.17 12.08 5.06
C PHE A 238 -16.70 12.35 3.65
N THR A 239 -16.24 13.45 3.05
CA THR A 239 -16.59 13.82 1.67
C THR A 239 -15.76 13.09 0.63
N THR A 240 -14.61 12.54 1.02
CA THR A 240 -13.68 11.79 0.17
C THR A 240 -13.18 10.52 0.86
N LEU A 241 -12.80 9.55 0.05
CA LEU A 241 -12.20 8.30 0.50
C LEU A 241 -10.83 8.55 1.12
N ALA A 242 -10.04 9.46 0.55
CA ALA A 242 -8.75 9.85 1.12
C ALA A 242 -8.88 10.44 2.53
N ALA A 243 -9.93 11.23 2.80
CA ALA A 243 -10.16 11.78 4.14
C ALA A 243 -10.55 10.69 5.16
N MET A 244 -11.33 9.69 4.74
CA MET A 244 -11.64 8.53 5.57
C MET A 244 -10.39 7.70 5.85
N PHE A 245 -9.56 7.40 4.85
CA PHE A 245 -8.30 6.67 5.08
C PHE A 245 -7.36 7.42 5.99
N ASN A 246 -7.20 8.74 5.83
CA ASN A 246 -6.37 9.54 6.74
C ASN A 246 -6.90 9.48 8.19
N HIS A 247 -8.23 9.46 8.36
CA HIS A 247 -8.84 9.26 9.68
C HIS A 247 -8.50 7.89 10.30
N LEU A 248 -8.49 6.82 9.50
CA LEU A 248 -8.13 5.48 9.94
C LEU A 248 -6.62 5.34 10.19
N GLU A 249 -5.79 5.87 9.28
CA GLU A 249 -4.32 5.88 9.37
C GLU A 249 -3.81 6.68 10.58
N SER A 250 -4.52 7.73 10.98
CA SER A 250 -4.19 8.49 12.20
C SER A 250 -4.56 7.75 13.49
N GLU A 251 -5.19 6.57 13.40
CA GLU A 251 -5.69 5.76 14.52
C GLU A 251 -6.62 6.52 15.48
N SER A 252 -7.12 7.68 15.05
CA SER A 252 -7.85 8.63 15.90
C SER A 252 -9.18 8.11 16.42
N CYS A 253 -9.73 7.06 15.80
CA CYS A 253 -10.91 6.34 16.31
C CYS A 253 -10.58 4.98 16.92
N GLY A 254 -9.35 4.47 16.83
CA GLY A 254 -8.97 3.12 17.28
C GLY A 254 -9.81 2.01 16.66
N TYR A 255 -10.09 2.09 15.35
CA TYR A 255 -10.80 1.04 14.61
C TYR A 255 -9.83 0.05 13.97
N MET A 256 -8.80 0.56 13.30
CA MET A 256 -7.72 -0.22 12.69
C MET A 256 -6.40 0.49 12.99
N ARG A 257 -5.33 -0.30 13.07
CA ARG A 257 -3.96 0.20 13.11
C ARG A 257 -3.52 0.65 11.72
N PHE A 258 -2.57 1.57 11.65
CA PHE A 258 -2.04 2.15 10.42
C PHE A 258 -1.63 1.07 9.40
N ASP A 259 -0.86 0.07 9.83
CA ASP A 259 -0.35 -1.03 9.01
C ASP A 259 -1.47 -1.88 8.39
N VAL A 260 -2.54 -2.11 9.15
CA VAL A 260 -3.73 -2.85 8.68
C VAL A 260 -4.44 -2.06 7.59
N VAL A 261 -4.54 -0.73 7.72
CA VAL A 261 -5.12 0.15 6.69
C VAL A 261 -4.30 0.10 5.40
N GLN A 262 -2.97 0.14 5.50
CA GLN A 262 -2.07 0.05 4.35
C GLN A 262 -2.19 -1.30 3.62
N LYS A 263 -2.28 -2.41 4.35
CA LYS A 263 -2.44 -3.75 3.75
C LYS A 263 -3.82 -3.94 3.12
N ARG A 264 -4.87 -3.38 3.73
CA ARG A 264 -6.26 -3.58 3.27
C ARG A 264 -6.71 -2.65 2.15
N VAL A 265 -6.06 -1.50 1.96
CA VAL A 265 -6.49 -0.53 0.93
C VAL A 265 -6.54 -1.13 -0.47
N GLN A 266 -5.58 -2.00 -0.82
CA GLN A 266 -5.55 -2.65 -2.13
C GLN A 266 -6.79 -3.50 -2.36
N TYR A 267 -7.29 -4.21 -1.34
CA TYR A 267 -8.51 -5.01 -1.45
C TYR A 267 -9.77 -4.15 -1.62
N ILE A 268 -9.79 -2.94 -1.07
CA ILE A 268 -10.91 -2.01 -1.19
C ILE A 268 -10.95 -1.38 -2.59
N VAL A 269 -9.79 -1.08 -3.17
CA VAL A 269 -9.71 -0.47 -4.51
C VAL A 269 -9.63 -1.49 -5.66
N ASP A 270 -9.28 -2.75 -5.39
CA ASP A 270 -9.18 -3.83 -6.38
C ASP A 270 -10.55 -4.13 -7.03
N PRO A 271 -10.68 -3.99 -8.37
CA PRO A 271 -11.92 -4.27 -9.08
C PRO A 271 -12.41 -5.71 -9.03
N ARG A 272 -11.59 -6.66 -8.60
CA ARG A 272 -11.92 -8.09 -8.59
C ARG A 272 -12.45 -8.59 -7.24
N ARG A 273 -12.56 -7.74 -6.23
CA ARG A 273 -12.88 -8.16 -4.85
C ARG A 273 -14.06 -7.36 -4.26
N MET A 274 -14.94 -8.06 -3.54
CA MET A 274 -16.05 -7.46 -2.78
C MET A 274 -15.54 -6.98 -1.41
N ILE A 275 -16.15 -5.90 -0.88
CA ILE A 275 -15.85 -5.42 0.46
C ILE A 275 -16.68 -6.26 1.44
N GLN A 276 -15.97 -7.05 2.24
CA GLN A 276 -16.55 -7.91 3.29
C GLN A 276 -16.17 -7.36 4.66
N ALA A 277 -17.03 -7.58 5.66
CA ALA A 277 -16.86 -7.12 7.03
C ALA A 277 -15.64 -7.75 7.73
#